data_AF-A0A8I1PZX0-F1
#
_entry.id   AF-A0A8I1PZX0-F1
#
_cell.length_a   1.000
_cell.length_b   1.000
_cell.length_c   1.000
_cell.angle_alpha   90.00
_cell.angle_beta   90.00
_cell.angle_gamma   90.00
#
_symmetry.space_group_name_H-M   'P 1'
#
loop_
_entity.id
_entity.type
_entity.pdbx_description
1 polymer ?
#
loop_
_entity_poly.entity_id
_entity_poly.type
_entity_poly.pdbx_seq_one_letter_code
_entity_poly.pdbx_strand_id
1 'polypeptide(L)'
;MTTDLRPFLVAYDYGTGGLWGVFLADASEAITRQYPELTVVGSRPDWMSAERHQSLMSDPYILDAPPRGMLLTLLADRRSESEPPRA
;
A
#
# COMPACT_ATOMS: atom_id res chain seq x y z
N MET A 1 -2.08 25.17 5.93
CA MET A 1 -2.90 23.97 6.09
C MET A 1 -1.97 22.87 6.55
N THR A 2 -2.06 22.47 7.81
CA THR A 2 -1.26 21.37 8.37
C THR A 2 -2.00 20.09 8.00
N THR A 3 -1.52 19.34 7.01
CA THR A 3 -2.14 18.10 6.56
C THR A 3 -2.06 17.07 7.70
N ASP A 4 -3.20 16.62 8.21
CA ASP A 4 -3.26 15.59 9.25
C ASP A 4 -3.10 14.23 8.59
N LEU A 5 -1.85 13.77 8.49
CA LEU A 5 -1.54 12.49 7.90
C LEU A 5 -1.87 11.38 8.90
N ARG A 6 -2.84 10.53 8.53
CA ARG A 6 -3.29 9.40 9.33
C ARG A 6 -2.77 8.09 8.76
N PRO A 7 -2.41 7.12 9.62
CA PRO A 7 -1.96 5.80 9.18
C PRO A 7 -3.15 4.94 8.73
N PHE A 8 -3.04 4.39 7.53
CA PHE A 8 -3.99 3.46 6.93
C PHE A 8 -3.26 2.16 6.60
N LEU A 9 -3.74 1.04 7.14
CA LEU A 9 -3.22 -0.27 6.78
C LEU A 9 -3.69 -0.61 5.37
N VAL A 10 -2.77 -1.06 4.52
CA VAL A 10 -3.07 -1.49 3.15
C VAL A 10 -2.54 -2.89 2.90
N ALA A 11 -3.22 -3.60 2.03
CA ALA A 11 -2.82 -4.88 1.50
C ALA A 11 -2.77 -4.79 -0.03
N TYR A 12 -1.68 -5.27 -0.60
CA TYR A 12 -1.51 -5.47 -2.03
C TYR A 12 -1.57 -6.96 -2.33
N ASP A 13 -2.67 -7.43 -2.92
CA ASP A 13 -2.77 -8.84 -3.32
C ASP A 13 -2.23 -9.02 -4.74
N TYR A 14 -1.10 -9.74 -4.84
CA TYR A 14 -0.45 -10.07 -6.11
C TYR A 14 -0.54 -11.58 -6.40
N GLY A 15 -1.56 -12.27 -5.86
CA GLY A 15 -1.91 -13.65 -6.17
C GLY A 15 -1.24 -14.76 -5.33
N THR A 16 -0.02 -14.59 -4.80
CA THR A 16 0.69 -15.68 -4.06
C THR A 16 0.88 -15.43 -2.56
N GLY A 17 0.44 -14.28 -2.05
CA GLY A 17 0.56 -13.94 -0.63
C GLY A 17 0.76 -12.45 -0.45
N GLY A 18 -0.35 -11.70 -0.44
CA GLY A 18 -0.35 -10.25 -0.50
C GLY A 18 0.66 -9.56 0.43
N LEU A 19 1.23 -8.47 -0.08
CA LEU A 19 2.11 -7.59 0.67
C LEU A 19 1.29 -6.67 1.57
N TRP A 20 1.83 -6.33 2.74
CA TRP A 20 1.16 -5.48 3.72
C TRP A 20 2.03 -4.27 4.01
N GLY A 21 1.39 -3.10 4.16
CA GLY A 21 2.06 -1.84 4.44
C GLY A 21 1.14 -0.89 5.19
N VAL A 22 1.70 0.16 5.79
CA VAL A 22 0.91 1.27 6.35
C VAL A 22 1.20 2.50 5.51
N PHE A 23 0.17 3.23 5.10
CA PHE A 23 0.28 4.48 4.37
C PHE A 23 -0.14 5.67 5.22
N LEU A 24 0.63 6.74 5.17
CA LEU A 24 0.28 8.04 5.70
C LEU A 24 -0.38 8.87 4.60
N ALA A 25 -1.65 9.18 4.80
CA ALA A 25 -2.45 10.02 3.91
C ALA A 25 -3.46 10.84 4.72
N ASP A 26 -4.04 11.87 4.11
CA ASP A 26 -5.13 12.64 4.73
C ASP A 26 -6.42 11.79 4.79
N ALA A 27 -6.67 10.99 3.75
CA ALA A 27 -7.81 10.09 3.62
C ALA A 27 -7.45 8.78 2.91
N SER A 28 -8.14 7.70 3.26
CA SER A 28 -8.02 6.39 2.58
C SER A 28 -8.37 6.45 1.10
N GLU A 29 -9.31 7.31 0.72
CA GLU A 29 -9.68 7.56 -0.68
C GLU A 29 -8.51 8.08 -1.51
N ALA A 30 -7.61 8.90 -0.93
CA ALA A 30 -6.45 9.41 -1.64
C ALA A 30 -5.49 8.28 -2.04
N ILE A 31 -5.30 7.30 -1.15
CA ILE A 31 -4.48 6.11 -1.40
C ILE A 31 -5.09 5.29 -2.53
N THR A 32 -6.39 4.99 -2.42
CA THR A 32 -7.11 4.16 -3.40
C THR A 32 -7.19 4.85 -4.77
N ARG A 33 -7.23 6.20 -4.81
CA ARG A 33 -7.18 6.95 -6.08
C ARG A 33 -5.84 6.85 -6.79
N GLN A 34 -4.74 6.83 -6.04
CA GLN A 34 -3.39 6.78 -6.62
C GLN A 34 -2.95 5.35 -6.95
N TYR A 35 -3.39 4.41 -6.11
CA TYR A 35 -3.11 2.99 -6.21
C TYR A 35 -4.42 2.19 -6.01
N PRO A 36 -5.27 2.10 -7.05
CA PRO A 36 -6.53 1.36 -6.98
C PRO A 36 -6.36 -0.14 -6.74
N GLU A 37 -5.15 -0.67 -6.96
CA GLU A 37 -4.76 -2.06 -6.71
C GLU A 37 -4.53 -2.34 -5.21
N LEU A 38 -4.34 -1.28 -4.40
CA LEU A 38 -4.21 -1.41 -2.96
C LEU A 38 -5.58 -1.49 -2.29
N THR A 39 -5.73 -2.48 -1.42
CA THR A 39 -6.90 -2.61 -0.54
C THR A 39 -6.60 -1.94 0.79
N VAL A 40 -7.31 -0.85 1.11
CA VAL A 40 -7.22 -0.23 2.44
C VAL A 40 -8.01 -1.07 3.45
N VAL A 41 -7.32 -1.58 4.45
CA VAL A 41 -7.89 -2.41 5.51
C VAL A 41 -8.09 -1.54 6.76
N GLY A 42 -9.33 -1.33 7.17
CA GLY A 42 -9.65 -0.44 8.31
C GLY A 42 -9.27 -1.01 9.69
N SER A 43 -8.90 -2.29 9.79
CA SER A 43 -8.57 -2.95 11.06
C SER A 43 -7.54 -4.06 10.86
N ARG A 44 -6.72 -4.30 11.87
CA ARG A 44 -5.74 -5.40 11.87
C ARG A 44 -6.46 -6.74 11.75
N PRO A 45 -6.13 -7.60 10.76
CA PRO A 45 -6.69 -8.94 10.68
C PRO A 45 -6.32 -9.81 11.89
N ASP A 46 -7.19 -10.76 12.27
CA ASP A 46 -6.94 -11.66 13.40
C ASP A 46 -5.68 -12.52 13.26
N TRP A 47 -5.35 -12.93 12.04
CA TRP A 47 -4.14 -13.71 11.76
C TRP A 47 -2.84 -12.90 11.83
N MET A 48 -2.93 -11.55 11.82
CA MET A 48 -1.77 -10.67 11.86
C MET A 48 -1.36 -10.41 13.30
N SER A 49 -0.21 -10.91 13.74
CA SER A 49 0.32 -10.62 15.08
C SER A 49 0.51 -9.13 15.34
N ALA A 50 0.36 -8.71 16.59
CA ALA A 50 0.56 -7.33 17.02
C ALA A 50 1.96 -6.80 16.68
N GLU A 51 2.99 -7.63 16.81
CA GLU A 51 4.38 -7.29 16.45
C GLU A 51 4.53 -6.95 14.96
N ARG A 52 3.90 -7.75 14.08
CA ARG A 52 3.92 -7.50 12.64
C ARG A 52 3.22 -6.19 12.31
N HIS A 53 2.07 -5.93 12.92
CA HIS A 53 1.37 -4.66 12.76
C HIS A 53 2.21 -3.47 13.27
N GLN A 54 2.84 -3.59 14.44
CA GLN A 54 3.69 -2.54 14.99
C GLN A 54 4.92 -2.28 14.12
N SER A 55 5.53 -3.33 13.54
CA SER A 55 6.62 -3.19 12.59
C SER A 55 6.22 -2.38 11.35
N LEU A 56 5.03 -2.64 10.79
CA LEU A 56 4.51 -1.87 9.64
C LEU A 56 4.23 -0.41 10.01
N MET A 57 3.74 -0.16 11.23
CA MET A 57 3.51 1.20 11.74
C MET A 57 4.81 1.96 12.01
N SER A 58 5.93 1.26 12.26
CA SER A 58 7.23 1.87 12.52
C SER A 58 7.94 2.37 11.25
N ASP A 59 7.60 1.83 10.07
CA ASP A 59 8.14 2.27 8.78
C ASP A 59 7.00 2.46 7.77
N PRO A 60 6.16 3.51 7.95
CA PRO A 60 5.05 3.72 7.05
C PRO A 60 5.51 4.30 5.70
N TYR A 61 4.72 4.05 4.67
CA TYR A 61 4.83 4.68 3.37
C TYR A 61 4.13 6.04 3.40
N ILE A 62 4.70 7.05 2.77
CA ILE A 62 4.03 8.34 2.57
C ILE A 62 3.56 8.36 1.12
N LEU A 63 2.28 8.70 0.91
CA LEU A 63 1.64 8.66 -0.40
C LEU A 63 2.42 9.46 -1.46
N ASP A 64 2.88 10.66 -1.08
CA ASP A 64 3.65 11.58 -1.94
C ASP A 64 5.17 11.38 -1.90
N ALA A 65 5.67 10.36 -1.19
CA ALA A 65 7.10 10.07 -1.12
C ALA A 65 7.55 9.10 -2.23
N PRO A 66 8.86 9.00 -2.51
CA PRO A 66 9.38 8.06 -3.49
C PRO A 66 8.94 6.61 -3.16
N PRO A 67 8.48 5.83 -4.17
CA PRO A 67 8.06 4.47 -3.95
C PRO A 67 9.25 3.60 -3.55
N ARG A 68 9.04 2.73 -2.56
CA ARG A 68 10.03 1.78 -2.04
C ARG A 68 9.38 0.42 -1.77
N GLY A 69 10.17 -0.63 -1.60
CA GLY A 69 9.68 -1.95 -1.19
C GLY A 69 8.47 -2.44 -2.02
N MET A 70 7.34 -2.65 -1.34
CA MET A 70 6.09 -3.11 -1.95
C MET A 70 5.60 -2.22 -3.12
N LEU A 71 5.73 -0.90 -3.00
CA LEU A 71 5.28 0.02 -4.06
C LEU A 71 6.08 -0.16 -5.35
N LEU A 72 7.37 -0.50 -5.26
CA LEU A 72 8.17 -0.76 -6.46
C LEU A 72 7.67 -2.01 -7.18
N THR A 73 7.28 -3.05 -6.43
CA THR A 73 6.67 -4.26 -6.99
C THR A 73 5.34 -3.94 -7.66
N LEU A 74 4.45 -3.19 -6.99
CA LEU A 74 3.17 -2.76 -7.56
C LEU A 74 3.36 -1.95 -8.85
N LEU A 75 4.29 -0.98 -8.86
CA LEU A 75 4.56 -0.15 -10.03
C LEU A 75 5.16 -0.95 -11.19
N ALA A 76 5.99 -1.95 -10.90
CA ALA A 76 6.56 -2.84 -11.92
C ALA A 76 5.48 -3.75 -12.54
N ASP A 77 4.56 -4.24 -11.73
CA ASP A 77 3.43 -5.06 -12.15
C ASP A 77 2.47 -4.27 -13.06
N ARG A 78 2.03 -3.09 -12.59
CA ARG A 78 1.19 -2.15 -13.36
C ARG A 78 1.79 -1.75 -14.71
N ARG A 79 3.13 -1.64 -14.77
CA ARG A 79 3.85 -1.34 -16.01
C ARG A 79 3.79 -2.52 -16.98
N SER A 80 3.91 -3.75 -16.50
CA SER A 80 3.82 -4.96 -17.34
C SER A 80 2.42 -5.12 -17.94
N GLU A 81 1.36 -4.81 -17.19
CA GLU A 81 -0.01 -4.86 -17.71
C GLU A 81 -0.31 -3.78 -18.76
N SER A 82 0.40 -2.65 -18.70
CA SER A 82 0.23 -1.53 -19.64
C SER A 82 0.96 -1.73 -20.97
N GLU A 83 1.89 -2.69 -21.08
CA GLU A 83 2.58 -3.02 -22.32
C GLU A 83 1.77 -4.10 -23.06
N PRO A 84 1.12 -3.81 -24.21
CA PRO A 84 0.50 -4.85 -25.00
C PRO A 84 1.58 -5.83 -25.47
N PRO A 85 1.28 -7.14 -25.59
CA PRO A 85 2.25 -8.09 -26.10
C PRO A 85 2.76 -7.60 -27.45
N ARG A 86 4.07 -7.35 -27.55
CA ARG A 86 4.74 -7.09 -28.83
C ARG A 86 4.60 -8.37 -29.65
N ALA A 87 3.66 -8.35 -30.60
CA ALA A 87 3.47 -9.38 -31.61
C ALA A 87 4.69 -9.50 -32.52
#